data_AF-A0A2R6D0R8-F1
#
_entry.id   AF-A0A2R6D0R8-F1
#
_cell.length_a   1.000
_cell.length_b   1.000
_cell.length_c   1.000
_cell.angle_alpha   90.00
_cell.angle_beta   90.00
_cell.angle_gamma   90.00
#
_symmetry.space_group_name_H-M   'P 1'
#
loop_
_entity.id
_entity.type
_entity.pdbx_description
1 polymer ?
#
loop_
_entity_poly.entity_id
_entity_poly.type
_entity_poly.pdbx_seq_one_letter_code
_entity_poly.pdbx_strand_id
1 'polypeptide(L)'
;MDGGGSTDMTLAFELEALKRLARPEEVFSDARTWSEYVGVVSEKPTYVVTNFTRKNRIRQDFFSGPRGREESLENVKAQFDTERHVFVGVDEGDADLADAVEWEYLPVERAAEAADWELGDPEDEAATDDDDGRDDWP
;
A
#
# COMPACT_ATOMS: atom_id res chain seq x y z
N MET A 1 18.06 23.59 -12.82
CA MET A 1 16.63 23.50 -12.42
C MET A 1 16.44 22.06 -12.06
N ASP A 2 16.78 21.71 -10.82
CA ASP A 2 16.69 20.34 -10.31
C ASP A 2 15.33 20.25 -9.63
N GLY A 3 14.32 19.98 -10.44
CA GLY A 3 12.92 19.96 -10.05
C GLY A 3 12.27 18.74 -10.67
N GLY A 4 12.15 17.68 -9.89
CA GLY A 4 11.55 16.43 -10.28
C GLY A 4 11.91 15.40 -9.25
N GLY A 5 11.14 15.31 -8.16
CA GLY A 5 11.08 14.05 -7.43
C GLY A 5 10.71 13.02 -8.48
N SER A 6 11.61 12.07 -8.74
CA SER A 6 11.50 11.13 -9.85
C SER A 6 10.22 10.34 -9.63
N THR A 7 9.16 10.70 -10.36
CA THR A 7 7.93 9.90 -10.44
C THR A 7 8.21 8.53 -11.02
N ASP A 8 9.39 8.33 -11.61
CA ASP A 8 9.93 7.09 -12.16
C ASP A 8 10.23 6.04 -11.07
N MET A 9 9.19 5.62 -10.36
CA MET A 9 9.26 4.66 -9.27
C MET A 9 7.98 3.84 -9.18
N THR A 10 8.15 2.54 -8.95
CA THR A 10 7.08 1.61 -8.62
C THR A 10 7.12 1.26 -7.14
N LEU A 11 6.01 1.48 -6.44
CA LEU A 11 5.84 1.17 -5.02
C LEU A 11 4.88 -0.01 -4.83
N ALA A 12 5.34 -1.05 -4.15
CA ALA A 12 4.51 -2.19 -3.77
C ALA A 12 4.38 -2.25 -2.25
N PHE A 13 3.16 -2.39 -1.73
CA PHE A 13 2.92 -2.63 -0.31
C PHE A 13 2.56 -4.08 -0.04
N GLU A 14 3.11 -4.66 1.01
CA GLU A 14 2.57 -5.87 1.61
C GLU A 14 1.21 -5.55 2.26
N LEU A 15 0.25 -6.48 2.20
CA LEU A 15 -1.09 -6.24 2.74
C LEU A 15 -1.11 -6.01 4.26
N GLU A 16 -0.34 -6.76 5.02
CA GLU A 16 -0.14 -6.56 6.45
C GLU A 16 0.57 -5.23 6.76
N ALA A 17 1.42 -4.70 5.88
CA ALA A 17 1.92 -3.34 6.01
C ALA A 17 0.78 -2.31 5.93
N LEU A 18 -0.12 -2.46 4.96
CA LEU A 18 -1.29 -1.56 4.83
C LEU A 18 -2.25 -1.65 6.02
N LYS A 19 -2.36 -2.82 6.65
CA LYS A 19 -3.16 -3.00 7.87
C LYS A 19 -2.54 -2.33 9.10
N ARG A 20 -1.32 -1.79 9.01
CA ARG A 20 -0.69 -1.00 10.07
C ARG A 20 -0.78 0.51 9.82
N LEU A 21 -1.46 0.93 8.76
CA LEU A 21 -1.66 2.34 8.44
C LEU A 21 -3.09 2.72 8.79
N ALA A 22 -3.26 3.78 9.57
CA ALA A 22 -4.56 4.24 10.05
C ALA A 22 -5.47 4.64 8.88
N ARG A 23 -4.88 5.20 7.81
CA ARG A 23 -5.61 5.70 6.64
C ARG A 23 -5.02 5.22 5.32
N PRO A 24 -5.24 3.95 4.94
CA PRO A 24 -4.65 3.38 3.73
C PRO A 24 -5.07 4.08 2.43
N GLU A 25 -6.29 4.66 2.37
CA GLU A 25 -6.73 5.46 1.21
C GLU A 25 -5.87 6.71 1.01
N GLU A 26 -5.61 7.44 2.11
CA GLU A 26 -4.79 8.65 2.09
C GLU A 26 -3.33 8.32 1.74
N VAL A 27 -2.79 7.23 2.30
CA VAL A 27 -1.45 6.71 1.95
C VAL A 27 -1.32 6.45 0.45
N PHE A 28 -2.28 5.73 -0.14
CA PHE A 28 -2.25 5.46 -1.58
C PHE A 28 -2.37 6.73 -2.41
N SER A 29 -3.21 7.67 -1.98
CA SER A 29 -3.40 8.96 -2.66
C SER A 29 -2.12 9.80 -2.63
N ASP A 30 -1.44 9.84 -1.49
CA ASP A 30 -0.16 10.53 -1.31
C ASP A 30 0.95 9.85 -2.12
N ALA A 31 1.12 8.53 -2.00
CA ALA A 31 2.15 7.77 -2.70
C ALA A 31 2.10 7.96 -4.22
N ARG A 32 0.88 8.08 -4.78
CA ARG A 32 0.65 8.35 -6.21
C ARG A 32 1.09 9.74 -6.67
N THR A 33 1.34 10.68 -5.77
CA THR A 33 1.84 12.00 -6.15
C THR A 33 3.33 11.98 -6.53
N TRP A 34 4.06 10.95 -6.09
CA TRP A 34 5.51 10.83 -6.27
C TRP A 34 5.97 9.45 -6.81
N SER A 35 5.04 8.52 -7.04
CA SER A 35 5.29 7.21 -7.69
C SER A 35 4.49 7.10 -8.99
N GLU A 36 5.02 6.37 -9.98
CA GLU A 36 4.32 6.11 -11.25
C GLU A 36 3.26 5.03 -11.08
N TYR A 37 3.60 4.00 -10.31
CA TYR A 37 2.74 2.85 -10.05
C TYR A 37 2.74 2.51 -8.56
N VAL A 38 1.55 2.27 -8.01
CA VAL A 38 1.37 1.85 -6.61
C VAL A 38 0.46 0.63 -6.55
N GLY A 39 0.92 -0.44 -5.91
CA GLY A 39 0.20 -1.72 -5.87
C GLY A 39 0.28 -2.46 -4.54
N VAL A 40 -0.47 -3.57 -4.47
CA VAL A 40 -0.56 -4.42 -3.27
C VAL A 40 -0.08 -5.83 -3.58
N VAL A 41 0.85 -6.35 -2.78
CA VAL A 41 1.38 -7.70 -2.87
C VAL A 41 1.06 -8.46 -1.58
N SER A 42 0.65 -9.73 -1.66
CA SER A 42 0.39 -10.56 -0.48
C SER A 42 0.34 -12.04 -0.80
N GLU A 43 0.63 -12.89 0.19
CA GLU A 43 0.34 -14.34 0.14
C GLU A 43 -1.11 -14.67 0.46
N LYS A 44 -1.88 -13.69 0.97
CA LYS A 44 -3.29 -13.92 1.25
C LYS A 44 -4.05 -14.19 -0.05
N PRO A 45 -5.10 -15.02 -0.01
CA PRO A 45 -5.97 -15.22 -1.17
C PRO A 45 -6.49 -13.90 -1.74
N THR A 46 -6.66 -13.83 -3.06
CA THR A 46 -7.10 -12.61 -3.76
C THR A 46 -8.37 -11.99 -3.18
N TYR A 47 -9.32 -12.78 -2.68
CA TYR A 47 -10.54 -12.26 -2.05
C TYR A 47 -10.25 -11.45 -0.77
N VAL A 48 -9.21 -11.79 -0.01
CA VAL A 48 -8.79 -11.05 1.19
C VAL A 48 -8.25 -9.69 0.80
N VAL A 49 -7.34 -9.66 -0.18
CA VAL A 49 -6.73 -8.42 -0.71
C VAL A 49 -7.81 -7.51 -1.29
N THR A 50 -8.67 -8.06 -2.15
CA THR A 50 -9.74 -7.28 -2.80
C THR A 50 -10.81 -6.79 -1.83
N ASN A 51 -11.14 -7.57 -0.79
CA ASN A 51 -12.04 -7.09 0.26
C ASN A 51 -11.42 -5.94 1.06
N PHE A 52 -10.15 -6.07 1.45
CA PHE A 52 -9.44 -5.02 2.18
C PHE A 52 -9.35 -3.73 1.37
N THR A 53 -8.89 -3.82 0.12
CA THR A 53 -8.73 -2.66 -0.77
C THR A 53 -10.07 -1.99 -1.05
N ARG A 54 -11.14 -2.74 -1.29
CA ARG A 54 -12.49 -2.16 -1.45
C ARG A 54 -13.01 -1.49 -0.18
N LYS A 55 -12.86 -2.13 0.97
CA LYS A 55 -13.31 -1.59 2.27
C LYS A 55 -12.62 -0.26 2.58
N ASN A 56 -11.33 -0.17 2.29
CA ASN A 56 -10.51 1.02 2.51
C ASN A 56 -10.41 1.93 1.27
N ARG A 57 -11.29 1.76 0.26
CA ARG A 57 -11.36 2.57 -0.97
C ARG A 57 -10.03 2.72 -1.74
N ILE A 58 -9.11 1.79 -1.55
CA ILE A 58 -7.79 1.78 -2.18
C ILE A 58 -7.98 1.51 -3.67
N ARG A 59 -7.41 2.40 -4.49
CA ARG A 59 -7.23 2.17 -5.92
C ARG A 59 -5.77 1.82 -6.16
N GLN A 60 -5.52 0.60 -6.58
CA GLN A 60 -4.19 0.07 -6.89
C GLN A 60 -4.02 -0.12 -8.40
N ASP A 61 -2.78 0.04 -8.89
CA ASP A 61 -2.45 -0.17 -10.31
C ASP A 61 -2.22 -1.66 -10.61
N PHE A 62 -1.75 -2.41 -9.62
CA PHE A 62 -1.54 -3.84 -9.70
C PHE A 62 -1.82 -4.55 -8.37
N PHE A 63 -1.98 -5.88 -8.44
CA PHE A 63 -2.16 -6.75 -7.29
C PHE A 63 -1.39 -8.07 -7.48
N SER A 64 -1.15 -8.81 -6.39
CA SER A 64 -0.55 -10.14 -6.48
C SER A 64 -1.30 -11.08 -7.41
N GLY A 65 -0.55 -11.67 -8.35
CA GLY A 65 -1.02 -12.76 -9.18
C GLY A 65 -1.21 -14.05 -8.38
N PRO A 66 -1.81 -15.08 -8.99
CA PRO A 66 -2.11 -16.36 -8.34
C PRO A 66 -0.86 -17.18 -7.96
N ARG A 67 0.33 -16.76 -8.39
CA ARG A 67 1.58 -17.52 -8.27
C ARG A 67 2.43 -17.12 -7.05
N GLY A 68 1.90 -16.28 -6.17
CA GLY A 68 2.58 -15.85 -4.94
C GLY A 68 3.28 -14.51 -5.09
N ARG A 69 3.93 -14.05 -4.00
CA ARG A 69 4.50 -12.70 -3.91
C ARG A 69 5.73 -12.51 -4.79
N GLU A 70 6.67 -13.45 -4.77
CA GLU A 70 7.92 -13.41 -5.54
C GLU A 70 7.64 -13.21 -7.03
N GLU A 71 6.91 -14.15 -7.64
CA GLU A 71 6.57 -14.06 -9.06
C GLU A 71 5.73 -12.80 -9.37
N SER A 72 4.93 -12.32 -8.41
CA SER A 72 4.18 -11.06 -8.62
C SER A 72 5.14 -9.87 -8.71
N LEU A 73 6.12 -9.76 -7.82
CA LEU A 73 7.08 -8.66 -7.83
C LEU A 73 8.01 -8.72 -9.05
N GLU A 74 8.46 -9.91 -9.45
CA GLU A 74 9.23 -10.10 -10.68
C GLU A 74 8.43 -9.67 -11.92
N ASN A 75 7.17 -10.11 -12.02
CA ASN A 75 6.29 -9.75 -13.13
C ASN A 75 5.98 -8.25 -13.17
N VAL A 76 5.81 -7.60 -12.02
CA VAL A 76 5.57 -6.16 -11.90
C VAL A 76 6.82 -5.39 -12.32
N LYS A 77 8.01 -5.77 -11.84
CA LYS A 77 9.29 -5.18 -12.25
C LYS A 77 9.54 -5.32 -13.75
N ALA A 78 9.19 -6.47 -14.34
CA ALA A 78 9.34 -6.69 -15.78
C ALA A 78 8.31 -5.92 -16.64
N GLN A 79 7.14 -5.59 -16.08
CA GLN A 79 6.07 -4.87 -16.80
C GLN A 79 6.19 -3.35 -16.66
N PHE A 80 6.63 -2.88 -15.50
CA PHE A 80 6.81 -1.46 -15.19
C PHE A 80 8.30 -1.13 -15.14
N ASP A 81 8.78 -0.60 -16.27
CA ASP A 81 10.18 -0.20 -16.49
C ASP A 81 10.45 1.15 -15.81
N THR A 82 10.37 1.18 -14.48
CA THR A 82 10.76 2.33 -13.66
C THR A 82 12.19 2.15 -13.14
N GLU A 83 12.91 3.24 -12.92
CA GLU A 83 14.29 3.27 -12.43
C GLU A 83 14.40 2.72 -11.00
N ARG A 84 13.35 2.87 -10.19
CA ARG A 84 13.33 2.43 -8.78
C ARG A 84 12.11 1.57 -8.48
N HIS A 85 12.32 0.46 -7.78
CA HIS A 85 11.25 -0.41 -7.28
C HIS A 85 11.40 -0.55 -5.77
N VAL A 86 10.37 -0.16 -5.01
CA VAL A 86 10.38 -0.19 -3.53
C VAL A 86 9.28 -1.10 -3.03
N PHE A 87 9.63 -2.06 -2.17
CA PHE A 87 8.70 -2.95 -1.49
C PHE A 87 8.59 -2.56 -0.01
N VAL A 88 7.39 -2.16 0.39
CA VAL A 88 7.06 -1.79 1.76
C VAL A 88 6.49 -3.00 2.50
N GLY A 89 7.21 -3.50 3.50
CA GLY A 89 6.84 -4.69 4.26
C GLY A 89 6.94 -4.48 5.78
N VAL A 90 6.84 -5.59 6.53
CA VAL A 90 6.71 -5.58 7.99
C VAL A 90 7.74 -6.41 8.74
N ASP A 91 8.45 -7.32 8.07
CA ASP A 91 9.38 -8.24 8.72
C ASP A 91 10.62 -8.57 7.86
N GLU A 92 11.50 -9.41 8.40
CA GLU A 92 12.73 -9.83 7.72
C GLU A 92 12.45 -10.73 6.50
N GLY A 93 11.34 -11.47 6.48
CA GLY A 93 10.97 -12.30 5.34
C GLY A 93 10.55 -11.44 4.13
N ASP A 94 9.93 -10.29 4.38
CA ASP A 94 9.67 -9.29 3.35
C ASP A 94 10.97 -8.67 2.81
N ALA A 95 11.96 -8.46 3.68
CA ALA A 95 13.28 -7.95 3.29
C ALA A 95 14.04 -8.96 2.42
N ASP A 96 14.06 -10.23 2.83
CA ASP A 96 14.68 -11.33 2.06
C ASP A 96 14.00 -11.49 0.69
N LEU A 97 12.68 -11.39 0.65
CA LEU A 97 11.91 -11.42 -0.60
C LEU A 97 12.30 -10.27 -1.52
N ALA A 98 12.34 -9.04 -0.99
CA ALA A 98 12.72 -7.86 -1.77
C ALA A 98 14.12 -8.00 -2.36
N ASP A 99 15.10 -8.45 -1.57
CA ASP A 99 16.47 -8.67 -2.04
C ASP A 99 16.52 -9.73 -3.16
N ALA A 100 15.79 -10.84 -2.99
CA ALA A 100 15.73 -11.92 -3.97
C ALA A 100 15.19 -11.47 -5.34
N VAL A 101 14.24 -10.53 -5.37
CA VAL A 101 13.68 -9.97 -6.61
C VAL A 101 14.32 -8.64 -7.02
N GLU A 102 15.38 -8.22 -6.32
CA GLU A 102 16.10 -6.96 -6.51
C GLU A 102 15.18 -5.72 -6.45
N TRP A 103 14.34 -5.67 -5.41
CA TRP A 103 13.56 -4.51 -4.99
C TRP A 103 14.21 -3.88 -3.75
N GLU A 104 14.11 -2.57 -3.62
CA GLU A 104 14.50 -1.89 -2.38
C GLU A 104 13.49 -2.20 -1.28
N TYR A 105 13.96 -2.72 -0.14
CA TYR A 105 13.12 -2.95 1.01
C TYR A 105 12.98 -1.70 1.88
N LEU A 106 11.75 -1.36 2.26
CA LEU A 106 11.47 -0.30 3.23
C LEU A 106 10.47 -0.78 4.29
N PRO A 107 10.84 -0.86 5.58
CA PRO A 107 9.88 -1.17 6.64
C PRO A 107 8.76 -0.13 6.69
N VAL A 108 7.51 -0.57 6.89
CA VAL A 108 6.34 0.31 6.93
C VAL A 108 6.48 1.44 7.96
N GLU A 109 7.12 1.19 9.10
CA GLU A 109 7.33 2.21 10.13
C GLU A 109 8.26 3.33 9.63
N ARG A 110 9.24 3.00 8.77
CA ARG A 110 10.14 3.97 8.15
C ARG A 110 9.49 4.69 6.98
N ALA A 111 8.68 3.98 6.19
CA ALA A 111 7.89 4.60 5.13
C ALA A 111 6.93 5.64 5.73
N ALA A 112 6.23 5.26 6.80
CA ALA A 112 5.32 6.13 7.52
C ALA A 112 6.02 7.35 8.13
N GLU A 113 7.17 7.15 8.81
CA GLU A 113 7.99 8.26 9.31
C GLU A 113 8.44 9.21 8.19
N ALA A 114 8.88 8.68 7.06
CA ALA A 114 9.41 9.48 5.95
C ALA A 114 8.32 10.29 5.21
N ALA A 115 7.10 9.76 5.15
CA ALA A 115 5.98 10.35 4.41
C ALA A 115 4.91 10.98 5.33
N ASP A 116 5.17 11.06 6.64
CA ASP A 116 4.23 11.59 7.65
C ASP A 116 2.90 10.81 7.68
N TRP A 117 2.92 9.50 7.43
CA TRP A 117 1.74 8.66 7.51
C TRP A 117 1.49 8.17 8.93
N GLU A 118 0.22 8.13 9.32
CA GLU A 118 -0.18 7.66 10.64
C GLU A 118 -0.23 6.13 10.70
N LEU A 119 0.52 5.55 11.64
CA LEU A 119 0.43 4.12 11.97
C LEU A 119 -0.79 3.87 12.87
N GLY A 120 -1.51 2.79 12.62
CA GLY A 120 -2.70 2.41 13.37
C GLY A 120 -3.50 1.32 12.66
N ASP A 121 -4.59 0.87 13.30
CA ASP A 121 -5.57 0.04 12.62
C ASP A 121 -6.35 0.90 11.62
N PRO A 122 -6.62 0.40 10.39
CA PRO A 122 -7.38 1.14 9.39
C PRO A 122 -8.74 1.56 9.95
N GLU A 123 -9.04 2.85 9.87
CA GLU A 123 -10.32 3.38 10.35
C GLU A 123 -11.47 2.71 9.57
N ASP A 124 -12.23 1.88 10.27
CA ASP A 124 -13.55 1.51 9.79
C ASP A 124 -14.41 2.77 9.89
N GLU A 125 -14.83 3.34 8.76
CA GLU A 125 -15.76 4.50 8.71
C GLU A 125 -17.11 4.26 9.45
N ALA A 126 -17.27 3.15 10.19
CA ALA A 126 -18.36 2.89 11.12
C ALA A 126 -18.10 3.49 12.51
N ALA A 127 -17.77 4.77 12.60
CA ALA A 127 -17.90 5.57 13.83
C ALA A 127 -17.88 7.08 13.55
N THR A 128 -18.60 7.53 12.51
CA THR A 128 -19.31 8.80 12.62
C THR A 128 -20.77 8.47 12.89
N ASP A 129 -21.03 7.89 14.06
CA ASP A 129 -22.36 8.05 14.66
C ASP A 129 -22.45 9.53 15.03
N ASP A 130 -23.11 10.26 14.14
CA ASP A 130 -23.83 11.50 14.38
C ASP A 130 -24.51 11.41 15.77
N ASP A 131 -23.84 11.87 16.82
CA ASP A 131 -24.51 12.34 18.03
C ASP A 131 -25.12 13.71 17.70
N ASP A 132 -26.09 13.73 16.80
CA ASP A 132 -27.06 14.81 16.70
C ASP A 132 -28.44 14.19 16.87
N GLY A 133 -28.87 14.18 18.13
CA GLY A 133 -30.18 13.71 18.54
C GLY A 133 -31.27 14.37 17.72
N ARG A 134 -31.81 13.65 16.73
CA ARG A 134 -33.15 13.93 16.20
C ARG A 134 -34.18 13.26 17.09
N ASP A 135 -34.31 13.83 18.27
CA ASP A 135 -35.42 13.64 19.20
C ASP A 135 -36.64 14.47 18.72
N ASP A 136 -37.08 14.27 17.48
CA ASP A 136 -38.28 14.94 16.95
C ASP A 136 -38.83 14.16 15.75
N TRP A 137 -39.50 13.04 16.05
CA TRP A 137 -40.44 12.42 15.12
C TRP A 137 -41.87 12.50 15.72
N PRO A 138 -42.83 13.17 15.04
CA PRO A 138 -44.16 13.49 15.57
C PRO A 138 -45.14 12.30 15.62
#